data_AF-A0A434GBX0-F1
#
_entry.id   AF-A0A434GBX0-F1
#
_cell.length_a   1.000
_cell.length_b   1.000
_cell.length_c   1.000
_cell.angle_alpha   90.00
_cell.angle_beta   90.00
_cell.angle_gamma   90.00
#
_symmetry.space_group_name_H-M   'P 1'
#
loop_
_entity.id
_entity.type
_entity.pdbx_description
1 polymer ?
#
loop_
_entity_poly.entity_id
_entity_poly.type
_entity_poly.pdbx_seq_one_letter_code
_entity_poly.pdbx_strand_id
1 'polypeptide(L)' 'MSAIVCSHVDKAYGATTVIRDLNLAIEEHEFVVFLG' A
#
# COMPACT_ATOMS: atom_id res chain seq x y z
N MET A 1 14.75 -4.65 7.58
CA MET A 1 13.73 -4.54 8.64
C MET A 1 12.87 -3.40 8.14
N SER A 2 11.76 -3.72 7.46
CA SER A 2 11.04 -2.76 6.63
C SER A 2 10.54 -1.57 7.45
N ALA A 3 10.80 -0.35 6.98
CA ALA A 3 10.41 0.88 7.65
C ALA A 3 8.89 1.13 7.55
N ILE A 4 8.26 0.68 6.47
CA ILE A 4 6.81 0.82 6.24
C ILE A 4 6.26 -0.51 5.71
N VAL A 5 5.16 -0.98 6.29
CA VAL A 5 4.45 -2.19 5.85
C VAL A 5 2.97 -1.90 5.69
N CYS A 6 2.43 -2.20 4.52
CA CYS A 6 1.01 -2.37 4.26
C CYS A 6 0.75 -3.87 4.07
N SER A 7 -0.19 -4.42 4.82
CA SER A 7 -0.59 -5.83 4.68
C SER A 7 -2.10 -5.91 4.57
N HIS A 8 -2.58 -6.52 3.49
CA HIS A 8 -3.99 -6.70 3.18
C HIS A 8 -4.81 -5.40 3.29
N VAL A 9 -4.28 -4.30 2.74
CA VAL A 9 -4.96 -3.00 2.82
C VAL A 9 -6.08 -2.93 1.79
N ASP A 10 -7.31 -2.87 2.27
CA ASP A 10 -8.50 -2.59 1.49
C ASP A 10 -9.02 -1.17 1.78
N LYS A 11 -9.41 -0.45 0.72
CA LYS A 11 -10.08 0.86 0.83
C LYS A 11 -11.27 0.90 -0.10
N ALA A 12 -12.42 1.27 0.44
CA ALA A 12 -13.64 1.47 -0.30
C ALA A 12 -14.36 2.76 0.13
N TYR A 13 -15.11 3.34 -0.80
CA TYR A 13 -16.06 4.42 -0.58
C TYR A 13 -17.44 3.93 -1.02
N GLY A 14 -18.27 3.55 -0.04
CA GLY A 14 -19.57 2.92 -0.30
C GLY A 14 -19.41 1.60 -1.06
N ALA A 15 -19.99 1.52 -2.26
CA ALA A 15 -19.92 0.35 -3.12
C ALA A 15 -18.62 0.26 -3.96
N THR A 16 -17.81 1.32 -4.01
CA THR A 16 -16.63 1.38 -4.87
C THR A 16 -15.36 1.06 -4.09
N THR A 17 -14.70 -0.04 -4.43
CA THR A 17 -13.36 -0.37 -3.93
C THR A 17 -12.30 0.39 -4.72
N VAL A 18 -11.46 1.17 -4.04
CA VAL A 18 -10.39 1.98 -4.64
C VAL A 18 -8.99 1.41 -4.40
N ILE A 19 -8.82 0.62 -3.34
CA ILE A 19 -7.62 -0.19 -3.09
C ILE A 19 -8.12 -1.56 -2.66
N ARG A 20 -7.63 -2.63 -3.30
CA ARG A 20 -7.98 -4.01 -2.94
C ARG A 20 -6.70 -4.77 -2.62
N ASP A 21 -6.64 -5.34 -1.43
CA ASP A 21 -5.57 -6.22 -0.95
C ASP A 21 -4.15 -5.70 -1.25
N LEU A 22 -3.90 -4.42 -0.94
CA LEU A 22 -2.59 -3.81 -1.15
C LEU A 22 -1.61 -4.33 -0.10
N ASN A 23 -0.58 -5.03 -0.59
CA ASN A 23 0.54 -5.53 0.19
C ASN A 23 1.82 -4.83 -0.29
N LEU A 24 2.45 -4.07 0.60
CA LEU A 24 3.63 -3.28 0.31
C LEU A 24 4.59 -3.35 1.50
N ALA A 25 5.88 -3.52 1.22
CA ALA A 25 6.93 -3.34 2.20
C ALA A 25 7.95 -2.38 1.60
N ILE A 26 8.26 -1.30 2.33
CA ILE A 26 9.29 -0.34 1.97
C ILE A 26 10.40 -0.44 3.00
N GLU A 27 11.61 -0.72 2.55
CA GLU A 27 12.79 -0.80 3.39
C GLU A 27 13.38 0.58 3.68
N GLU A 28 14.21 0.66 4.71
CA GLU A 28 14.88 1.91 5.09
C GLU A 28 15.82 2.39 3.97
N HIS A 29 15.78 3.69 3.66
CA HIS A 29 16.48 4.32 2.52
C HIS A 29 16.00 3.88 1.12
N GLU A 30 14.89 3.15 1.00
CA GLU A 30 14.29 2.82 -0.29
C GLU A 30 13.49 4.01 -0.84
N PHE A 31 13.73 4.36 -2.11
CA PHE A 31 12.99 5.41 -2.79
C PHE A 31 11.87 4.81 -3.64
N VAL A 32 10.64 4.89 -3.14
CA VAL A 32 9.45 4.34 -3.79
C VAL A 32 8.60 5.48 -4.36
N VAL A 33 8.14 5.31 -5.60
CA VAL A 33 7.23 6.24 -6.27
C VAL A 33 5.96 5.51 -6.67
N PHE A 34 4.81 6.07 -6.30
CA PHE A 34 3.53 5.61 -6.82
C PHE A 34 3.25 6.32 -8.15
N LEU A 35 3.27 5.56 -9.24
CA LEU A 35 2.83 6.02 -10.54
C LEU A 35 1.39 5.52 -10.77
N GLY A 36 0.51 6.41 -11.23
CA GLY A 36 -0.88 6.12 -11.55
C GLY A 36 -1.25 6.66 -12.91
#